data_AF-A0A6L9ULW7-F1
#
_entry.id   AF-A0A6L9ULW7-F1
#
_cell.length_a   1.000
_cell.length_b   1.000
_cell.length_c   1.000
_cell.angle_alpha   90.00
_cell.angle_beta   90.00
_cell.angle_gamma   90.00
#
_symmetry.space_group_name_H-M   'P 1'
#
loop_
_entity.id
_entity.type
_entity.pdbx_description
1 polymer ?
#
loop_
_entity_poly.entity_id
_entity_poly.type
_entity_poly.pdbx_seq_one_letter_code
_entity_poly.pdbx_strand_id
1 'polypeptide(L)' 'MNFDKYAKEWDDEERINRAKIISEKIEKTIPMNKDYSVMEFGCGTGLISFNLQDKFGKITLVDSSEGM' A
#
# COMPACT_ATOMS: atom_id res chain seq x y z
N MET A 1 -17.11 -10.24 -14.33
CA MET A 1 -16.31 -8.99 -14.38
C MET A 1 -14.86 -9.43 -14.31
N ASN A 2 -14.02 -9.15 -15.31
CA ASN A 2 -12.60 -9.53 -15.27
C ASN A 2 -11.83 -8.35 -14.66
N PHE A 3 -11.61 -8.42 -13.35
CA PHE A 3 -10.92 -7.38 -12.58
C PHE A 3 -9.46 -7.24 -13.00
N ASP A 4 -8.81 -8.34 -13.41
CA ASP A 4 -7.41 -8.38 -13.85
C ASP A 4 -7.13 -7.47 -15.06
N LYS A 5 -8.14 -7.23 -15.91
CA LYS A 5 -8.01 -6.26 -17.01
C LYS A 5 -7.89 -4.82 -16.51
N TYR A 6 -8.63 -4.47 -15.46
CA TYR A 6 -8.59 -3.13 -14.86
C TYR A 6 -7.39 -2.96 -13.93
N ALA A 7 -6.87 -4.05 -13.36
CA ALA A 7 -5.71 -4.04 -12.48
C ALA A 7 -4.47 -3.39 -13.12
N LYS A 8 -4.31 -3.54 -14.45
CA LYS A 8 -3.16 -2.99 -15.20
C LYS A 8 -3.09 -1.46 -15.21
N GLU A 9 -4.24 -0.80 -15.12
CA GLU A 9 -4.35 0.67 -15.12
C GLU A 9 -4.94 1.15 -13.79
N TRP A 10 -4.83 0.32 -12.75
CA TRP A 10 -5.47 0.60 -11.47
C TRP A 10 -4.89 1.84 -10.81
N ASP A 11 -3.58 2.03 -10.93
CA ASP A 11 -2.84 3.15 -10.34
C ASP A 11 -2.93 4.40 -11.22
N ASP A 12 -4.03 5.14 -11.08
CA ASP A 12 -4.17 6.48 -11.64
C ASP A 12 -3.61 7.58 -10.70
N GLU A 13 -3.46 8.79 -11.22
CA GLU A 13 -2.92 9.93 -10.46
C GLU A 13 -3.73 10.23 -9.20
N GLU A 14 -5.05 10.03 -9.23
CA GLU A 14 -5.93 10.26 -8.09
C GLU A 14 -5.64 9.26 -6.96
N ARG A 15 -5.51 7.97 -7.28
CA ARG A 15 -5.16 6.89 -6.34
C ARG A 15 -3.77 7.06 -5.78
N ILE A 16 -2.79 7.41 -6.61
CA ILE A 16 -1.41 7.68 -6.18
C ILE A 16 -1.40 8.84 -5.18
N ASN A 17 -2.05 9.96 -5.50
CA ASN A 17 -2.11 11.12 -4.61
C ASN A 17 -2.84 10.78 -3.30
N ARG A 18 -3.93 10.03 -3.37
CA ARG A 18 -4.65 9.58 -2.18
C ARG A 18 -3.78 8.66 -1.31
N ALA A 19 -3.07 7.70 -1.89
CA ALA A 19 -2.18 6.80 -1.16
C ALA A 19 -1.06 7.57 -0.45
N LYS A 20 -0.49 8.60 -1.10
CA LYS A 20 0.49 9.49 -0.48
C LYS A 20 -0.08 10.21 0.75
N ILE A 21 -1.26 10.82 0.63
CA ILE A 21 -1.91 11.54 1.75
C ILE A 21 -2.20 10.59 2.93
N ILE A 22 -2.68 9.37 2.64
CA ILE A 22 -2.93 8.36 3.67
C ILE A 22 -1.63 7.96 4.35
N SER A 23 -0.58 7.70 3.58
CA SER A 23 0.74 7.31 4.11
C SER A 23 1.31 8.38 5.02
N GLU A 24 1.28 9.66 4.62
CA GLU A 24 1.69 10.79 5.46
C GLU A 24 0.88 10.87 6.77
N LYS A 25 -0.40 10.49 6.74
CA LYS A 25 -1.22 10.47 7.95
C LYS A 25 -0.86 9.30 8.86
N ILE A 26 -0.54 8.12 8.32
CA ILE A 26 -0.06 6.96 9.07
C ILE A 26 1.26 7.32 9.78
N GLU A 27 2.21 7.91 9.07
CA GLU A 27 3.50 8.36 9.65
C GLU A 27 3.32 9.28 10.86
N LYS A 28 2.29 10.13 10.84
CA LYS A 28 1.99 11.06 11.94
C LYS A 28 1.19 10.43 13.09
N THR A 29 0.64 9.24 12.90
CA THR A 29 -0.30 8.61 13.84
C THR A 29 0.33 7.48 14.65
N ILE A 30 1.35 6.82 14.10
CA ILE A 30 2.06 5.73 14.79
C ILE A 30 3.59 5.94 14.76
N PRO A 31 4.35 5.42 15.73
CA PRO A 31 5.80 5.48 15.69
C PRO A 31 6.35 4.72 14.47
N MET A 32 7.21 5.36 13.69
CA MET A 32 8.00 4.69 12.66
C MET A 32 9.15 3.95 13.32
N ASN A 33 9.16 2.62 13.21
CA ASN A 33 10.17 1.79 13.85
C ASN A 33 10.60 0.64 12.92
N LYS A 34 11.91 0.52 12.73
CA LYS A 34 12.55 -0.52 11.92
C LYS A 34 12.48 -1.92 12.53
N ASP A 35 12.13 -2.05 13.80
CA ASP A 35 11.89 -3.34 14.44
C ASP A 35 10.45 -3.85 14.21
N TYR A 36 9.56 -3.00 13.68
CA TYR A 36 8.18 -3.41 13.42
C TYR A 36 8.05 -4.21 12.12
N SER A 37 7.25 -5.26 12.19
CA SER A 37 6.72 -5.99 11.04
C SER A 37 5.26 -5.61 10.86
N VAL A 38 4.93 -5.04 9.70
CA VAL A 38 3.60 -4.53 9.36
C VAL A 38 2.94 -5.42 8.30
N MET A 39 1.61 -5.44 8.26
CA MET A 39 0.82 -6.16 7.28
C MET A 39 -0.28 -5.26 6.70
N GLU A 40 -0.40 -5.23 5.37
CA GLU A 40 -1.48 -4.54 4.65
C GLU A 40 -2.41 -5.57 4.02
N PHE A 41 -3.67 -5.59 4.46
CA PHE A 41 -4.72 -6.45 3.91
C PHE A 41 -5.49 -5.71 2.82
N GLY A 42 -5.72 -6.38 1.68
CA GLY A 42 -6.33 -5.75 0.51
C GLY A 42 -5.41 -4.69 -0.08
N CYS A 43 -4.11 -4.99 -0.16
CA CYS A 43 -3.10 -4.03 -0.57
C CYS A 43 -3.22 -3.60 -2.04
N GLY A 44 -3.92 -4.36 -2.87
CA GLY A 44 -3.88 -4.21 -4.32
C GLY A 44 -2.44 -4.13 -4.81
N THR A 45 -2.15 -3.11 -5.61
CA THR A 45 -0.82 -2.75 -6.12
C THR A 45 0.18 -2.27 -5.05
N GLY A 46 -0.24 -2.13 -3.78
CA GLY A 46 0.66 -1.82 -2.66
C GLY A 46 1.03 -0.34 -2.51
N LEU A 47 0.30 0.58 -3.14
CA LEU A 47 0.64 2.01 -3.15
C LEU A 47 0.93 2.59 -1.75
N ILE A 48 0.18 2.22 -0.71
CA ILE A 48 0.41 2.71 0.66
C ILE A 48 1.70 2.12 1.22
N SER A 49 1.84 0.79 1.19
CA SER A 49 3.06 0.10 1.63
C SER A 49 4.33 0.62 0.96
N PHE A 50 4.29 0.93 -0.33
CA PHE A 50 5.46 1.45 -1.05
C PHE A 50 5.86 2.87 -0.64
N ASN A 51 4.91 3.71 -0.24
CA ASN A 51 5.22 5.01 0.35
C ASN A 51 5.87 4.88 1.75
N LEU A 52 5.66 3.76 2.45
CA LEU A 52 6.14 3.51 3.82
C LEU A 52 7.27 2.48 3.92
N GLN A 53 7.73 1.93 2.80
CA GLN A 53 8.65 0.78 2.75
C GLN A 53 9.96 1.02 3.50
N ASP A 54 10.42 2.27 3.53
CA ASP A 54 11.65 2.67 4.20
C ASP A 54 11.44 3.04 5.67
N LYS A 55 10.23 2.94 6.21
CA LYS A 55 9.91 3.32 7.60
C LYS A 55 9.86 2.13 8.57
N PHE A 56 9.57 0.94 8.05
CA PHE A 56 9.46 -0.30 8.84
C PHE A 56 10.57 -1.28 8.49
N GLY A 57 10.71 -2.34 9.30
CA GLY A 57 11.69 -3.41 9.04
C GLY A 57 11.20 -4.37 7.97
N LYS A 58 9.91 -4.74 8.05
CA LYS A 58 9.24 -5.59 7.09
C LYS A 58 7.81 -5.12 6.88
N ILE A 59 7.35 -5.14 5.64
CA ILE A 59 5.94 -4.97 5.29
C ILE A 59 5.50 -6.20 4.50
N THR A 60 4.42 -6.84 4.95
CA THR A 60 3.80 -7.98 4.26
C THR A 60 2.53 -7.50 3.57
N LEU A 61 2.51 -7.60 2.25
CA LEU A 61 1.37 -7.25 1.42
C LEU A 61 0.51 -8.50 1.21
N VAL A 62 -0.80 -8.40 1.47
CA VAL A 62 -1.75 -9.50 1.36
C VAL A 62 -2.94 -9.05 0.52
N ASP A 63 -3.12 -9.64 -0.66
CA ASP A 63 -4.32 -9.49 -1.48
C ASP A 63 -4.85 -10.86 -1.92
N SER A 64 -6.16 -10.92 -2.16
CA SER A 64 -6.84 -12.11 -2.68
C SER A 64 -6.99 -12.09 -4.20
N SER A 65 -6.77 -10.94 -4.83
CA SER A 65 -6.78 -10.77 -6.27
C SER A 65 -5.44 -11.18 -6.86
N GLU A 66 -5.41 -12.26 -7.64
CA GLU A 66 -4.19 -12.69 -8.36
C GLU A 66 -3.66 -11.64 -9.35
N GLY A 67 -4.54 -10.79 -9.89
CA GLY A 67 -4.15 -9.74 -10.82
C GLY A 67 -3.49 -8.51 -10.19
N MET A 68 -3.30 -8.48 -8.87
CA MET A 68 -2.77 -7.35 -8.09
C MET A 68 -1.40 -7.64 -7.49
#